data_AF-A0A960QBN9-F1
#
_entry.id   AF-A0A960QBN9-F1
#
_cell.length_a   1.000
_cell.length_b   1.000
_cell.length_c   1.000
_cell.angle_alpha   90.00
_cell.angle_beta   90.00
_cell.angle_gamma   90.00
#
_symmetry.space_group_name_H-M   'P 1'
#
loop_
_entity.id
_entity.type
_entity.pdbx_description
1 polymer ?
#
loop_
_entity_poly.entity_id
_entity_poly.type
_entity_poly.pdbx_seq_one_letter_code
_entity_poly.pdbx_strand_id
1 'polypeptide(L)'
;AASDADHWRLVVFGNSSFLSNQLIGSLGNAALASNLLNWLAQRDQLLGIPAREPEHVRLNLTGSEVRGIHWLVLGLLPGLAVVAGILVRYRRRR
;
A
#
# COMPACT_ATOMS: atom_id res chain seq x y z
N ALA A 1 8.17 -8.67 49.44
CA ALA A 1 9.17 -8.77 48.35
C ALA A 1 9.24 -10.22 47.92
N ALA A 2 8.29 -10.63 47.09
CA ALA A 2 8.29 -11.95 46.47
C ALA A 2 9.08 -11.79 45.15
N SER A 3 10.02 -12.70 44.93
CA SER A 3 10.88 -12.76 43.75
C SER A 3 10.11 -12.47 42.46
N ASP A 4 10.52 -11.44 41.73
CA ASP A 4 10.25 -11.28 40.31
C ASP A 4 10.83 -12.50 39.58
N ALA A 5 10.05 -13.58 39.55
CA ALA A 5 10.37 -14.73 38.73
C ALA A 5 10.30 -14.27 37.28
N ASP A 6 11.38 -14.48 36.52
CA ASP A 6 11.41 -14.22 35.08
C ASP A 6 10.26 -15.00 34.42
N HIS A 7 9.14 -14.32 34.20
CA HIS A 7 7.99 -14.89 33.53
C HIS A 7 8.33 -15.06 32.06
N TRP A 8 8.43 -16.32 31.62
CA TRP A 8 8.59 -16.62 30.20
C TRP A 8 7.33 -16.15 29.45
N ARG A 9 7.55 -15.48 28.31
CA ARG A 9 6.49 -15.08 27.38
C ARG A 9 6.62 -15.91 26.12
N LEU A 10 5.52 -16.50 25.66
CA LEU A 10 5.47 -17.31 24.45
C LEU A 10 4.35 -16.80 23.55
N VAL A 11 4.64 -16.71 22.25
CA VAL A 11 3.67 -16.38 21.19
C VAL A 11 3.72 -17.48 20.15
N VAL A 12 2.56 -18.00 19.75
CA VAL A 12 2.43 -19.06 18.74
C VAL A 12 1.55 -18.57 17.61
N PHE A 13 2.01 -18.75 16.38
CA PHE A 13 1.27 -18.44 15.16
C PHE A 13 1.03 -19.70 14.32
N GLY A 14 -0.15 -19.77 13.69
CA GLY A 14 -0.49 -20.87 12.79
C GLY A 14 0.15 -20.79 11.41
N ASN A 15 0.75 -19.65 11.04
CA ASN A 15 1.47 -19.48 9.78
C ASN A 15 2.56 -18.39 9.90
N SER A 16 3.56 -18.45 9.03
CA SER A 16 4.65 -17.45 8.93
C SER A 16 4.41 -16.42 7.82
N SER A 17 3.36 -16.57 7.02
CA SER A 17 3.15 -15.76 5.81
C SER A 17 2.96 -14.28 6.14
N PHE A 18 2.42 -13.95 7.32
CA PHE A 18 2.29 -12.57 7.78
C PHE A 18 3.63 -11.82 7.87
N LEU A 19 4.75 -12.53 8.05
CA LEU A 19 6.11 -11.97 8.04
C LEU A 19 6.80 -12.05 6.67
N SER A 20 6.15 -12.58 5.64
CA SER A 20 6.74 -12.69 4.30
C SER A 20 6.94 -11.31 3.67
N ASN A 21 7.92 -11.20 2.76
CA ASN A 21 8.18 -9.96 2.00
C ASN A 21 6.94 -9.43 1.27
N GLN A 22 6.03 -10.31 0.88
CA GLN A 22 4.79 -9.95 0.21
C GLN A 22 3.75 -9.33 1.16
N LEU A 23 3.68 -9.79 2.41
CA LEU A 23 2.61 -9.44 3.35
C LEU A 23 3.05 -8.57 4.52
N ILE A 24 4.36 -8.43 4.78
CA ILE A 24 4.88 -7.66 5.93
C ILE A 24 4.42 -6.20 5.91
N GLY A 25 4.34 -5.59 4.71
CA GLY A 25 3.87 -4.21 4.52
C GLY A 25 2.34 -4.05 4.44
N SER A 26 1.58 -5.13 4.63
CA SER A 26 0.12 -5.15 4.46
C SER A 26 -0.58 -5.44 5.78
N LEU A 27 -1.84 -5.02 5.90
CA LEU A 27 -2.77 -5.35 7.00
C LEU A 27 -2.21 -5.10 8.43
N GLY A 28 -1.20 -4.24 8.57
CA GLY A 28 -0.54 -3.98 9.85
C GLY A 28 0.39 -5.10 10.33
N ASN A 29 0.79 -6.05 9.49
CA ASN A 29 1.65 -7.18 9.87
C ASN A 29 3.00 -6.74 10.46
N ALA A 30 3.63 -5.72 9.88
CA ALA A 30 4.85 -5.12 10.44
C ALA A 30 4.63 -4.55 11.85
N ALA A 31 3.48 -3.91 12.09
CA ALA A 31 3.14 -3.34 13.39
C ALA A 31 2.84 -4.44 14.42
N LEU A 32 2.15 -5.50 14.02
CA LEU A 32 1.93 -6.67 14.88
C LEU A 32 3.27 -7.32 15.27
N ALA A 33 4.15 -7.54 14.29
CA ALA A 33 5.46 -8.14 14.52
C ALA A 33 6.31 -7.32 15.51
N SER A 34 6.38 -5.99 15.34
CA SER A 34 7.14 -5.12 16.23
C SER A 34 6.57 -5.08 17.64
N ASN A 35 5.26 -5.02 17.79
CA ASN A 35 4.60 -5.05 19.09
C ASN A 35 4.84 -6.38 19.82
N LEU A 36 4.80 -7.51 19.12
CA LEU A 36 5.06 -8.81 19.73
C LEU A 36 6.50 -8.98 20.16
N LEU A 37 7.46 -8.48 19.38
CA LEU A 37 8.87 -8.46 19.79
C LEU A 37 9.08 -7.58 21.02
N ASN A 38 8.45 -6.40 21.07
CA ASN A 38 8.49 -5.54 22.25
C ASN A 38 7.88 -6.23 23.47
N TRP A 39 6.73 -6.91 23.30
CA TRP A 39 6.08 -7.66 24.37
C TRP A 39 6.95 -8.85 24.83
N LEU A 40 7.52 -9.64 23.93
CA LEU A 40 8.42 -10.74 24.30
C LEU A 40 9.67 -10.23 25.04
N ALA A 41 10.16 -9.04 24.70
CA ALA A 41 11.29 -8.39 25.35
C ALA A 41 10.94 -7.64 26.65
N GLN A 42 9.72 -7.83 27.19
CA GLN A 42 9.23 -7.12 28.40
C GLN A 42 9.22 -5.58 28.26
N ARG A 43 9.15 -5.06 27.02
CA ARG A 43 9.12 -3.62 26.72
C ARG A 43 7.67 -3.16 26.51
N ASP A 44 6.83 -3.35 27.51
CA ASP A 44 5.38 -3.10 27.42
C ASP A 44 5.03 -1.61 27.19
N GLN A 45 5.93 -0.71 27.60
CA GLN A 45 5.82 0.74 27.33
C GLN A 45 5.93 1.11 25.84
N LEU A 46 6.42 0.21 24.98
CA LEU A 46 6.57 0.41 23.54
C LEU A 46 5.41 -0.21 22.74
N LEU A 47 4.36 -0.67 23.42
CA LEU A 47 3.16 -1.17 22.76
C LEU A 47 2.33 -0.01 22.22
N GLY A 48 1.98 -0.07 20.95
CA GLY A 48 1.24 1.01 20.31
C GLY A 48 0.78 0.67 18.89
N ILE A 49 -0.28 1.33 18.47
CA ILE A 49 -0.77 1.27 17.09
C ILE A 49 -0.14 2.44 16.34
N PRO A 50 0.78 2.19 15.38
CA PRO A 50 1.35 3.28 14.60
C PRO A 50 0.25 4.00 13.82
N ALA A 51 0.44 5.29 13.57
CA ALA A 51 -0.44 6.03 12.68
C ALA A 51 -0.52 5.31 11.32
N ARG A 52 -1.72 5.28 10.72
CA ARG A 52 -1.92 4.64 9.42
C ARG A 52 -1.03 5.35 8.39
N GLU A 53 0.01 4.66 7.93
CA GLU A 53 0.82 5.11 6.81
C GLU A 53 -0.10 5.39 5.62
N PRO A 54 0.04 6.52 4.94
CA PRO A 54 -0.78 6.84 3.78
C PRO A 54 -0.62 5.71 2.74
N GLU A 55 -1.74 5.23 2.20
CA GLU A 55 -1.78 4.10 1.28
C GLU A 55 -0.90 4.38 0.05
N HIS A 56 0.31 3.79 0.03
CA HIS A 56 1.21 3.88 -1.11
C HIS A 56 0.72 2.90 -2.17
N VAL A 57 -0.20 3.35 -3.03
CA VAL A 57 -0.70 2.57 -4.17
C VAL A 57 0.45 2.31 -5.15
N ARG A 58 1.10 1.15 -5.03
CA ARG A 58 2.13 0.71 -5.98
C ARG A 58 1.45 0.04 -7.18
N LEU A 59 1.18 0.82 -8.22
CA LEU A 59 0.67 0.34 -9.50
C LEU A 59 1.75 -0.48 -10.22
N ASN A 60 1.63 -1.81 -10.19
CA ASN A 60 2.53 -2.71 -10.92
C ASN A 60 1.95 -3.03 -12.31
N LEU A 61 2.02 -2.06 -13.21
CA LEU A 61 1.58 -2.20 -14.58
C LEU A 61 2.70 -2.82 -15.43
N THR A 62 2.36 -3.75 -16.32
CA THR A 62 3.35 -4.21 -17.31
C THR A 62 3.72 -3.05 -18.23
N GLY A 63 4.94 -3.03 -18.75
CA GLY A 63 5.39 -1.92 -19.61
C GLY A 63 4.46 -1.69 -20.81
N SER A 64 3.81 -2.73 -21.31
CA SER A 64 2.79 -2.65 -22.36
C SER A 64 1.50 -1.97 -21.90
N GLU A 65 1.01 -2.27 -20.69
CA GLU A 65 -0.21 -1.66 -20.14
C GLU A 65 0.01 -0.19 -19.80
N VAL A 66 1.19 0.16 -19.28
CA VAL A 66 1.58 1.57 -19.08
C VAL A 66 1.57 2.32 -20.41
N ARG A 67 2.11 1.71 -21.48
CA ARG A 67 2.10 2.31 -22.83
C ARG A 67 0.69 2.41 -23.40
N GLY A 68 -0.17 1.43 -23.16
CA GLY A 68 -1.57 1.47 -23.59
C GLY A 68 -2.34 2.61 -22.90
N ILE A 69 -2.21 2.72 -21.58
CA ILE A 69 -2.79 3.83 -20.80
C ILE A 69 -2.21 5.17 -21.26
N HIS A 70 -0.90 5.24 -21.53
CA HIS A 70 -0.23 6.44 -22.03
C HIS A 70 -0.86 6.93 -23.35
N TRP A 71 -1.01 6.04 -24.34
CA TRP A 71 -1.59 6.43 -25.62
C TRP A 71 -3.09 6.73 -25.54
N LEU A 72 -3.82 6.04 -24.67
CA LEU A 72 -5.23 6.34 -24.43
C LEU A 72 -5.39 7.74 -23.83
N VAL A 73 -4.67 8.02 -22.75
CA VAL A 73 -4.85 9.26 -22.01
C VAL A 73 -4.21 10.45 -22.73
N LEU A 74 -3.03 10.30 -23.31
CA LEU A 74 -2.27 11.40 -23.93
C LEU A 74 -2.41 11.48 -25.45
N GLY A 75 -2.86 10.42 -26.11
CA GLY A 75 -3.11 10.42 -27.55
C GLY A 75 -4.59 10.57 -27.85
N LEU A 76 -5.38 9.58 -27.44
CA LEU A 76 -6.77 9.46 -27.86
C LEU A 76 -7.64 10.61 -27.32
N LEU A 77 -7.60 10.89 -26.01
CA LEU A 77 -8.42 11.94 -25.41
C LEU A 77 -8.17 13.34 -25.99
N PRO A 78 -6.92 13.86 -26.08
CA PRO A 78 -6.68 15.17 -26.70
C PRO A 78 -6.93 15.16 -28.21
N GLY A 79 -6.66 14.05 -28.89
CA GLY A 79 -7.02 13.90 -30.31
C GLY A 79 -8.51 14.10 -30.55
N LEU A 80 -9.35 13.47 -29.72
CA LEU A 80 -10.81 13.65 -29.77
C LEU A 80 -11.23 15.10 -29.51
N ALA A 81 -10.57 15.79 -28.57
CA ALA A 81 -10.86 17.20 -28.30
C ALA A 81 -10.53 18.12 -29.49
N VAL A 82 -9.40 17.91 -30.17
CA VAL A 82 -9.04 18.68 -31.38
C VAL A 82 -10.05 18.45 -32.49
N VAL A 83 -10.41 17.19 -32.74
CA VAL A 83 -11.43 16.83 -33.73
C VAL A 83 -12.75 17.53 -33.40
N ALA A 84 -13.19 17.49 -32.15
CA ALA A 84 -14.39 18.19 -31.71
C ALA A 84 -14.30 19.71 -31.95
N GLY A 85 -13.15 20.34 -31.64
CA GLY A 85 -12.94 21.77 -31.88
C GLY A 85 -12.97 22.16 -33.36
N ILE A 86 -12.34 21.36 -34.23
CA ILE A 86 -12.39 21.56 -35.68
C ILE A 86 -13.82 21.40 -36.20
N LEU A 87 -14.53 20.36 -35.75
CA LEU A 87 -15.93 20.13 -36.11
C LEU A 87 -16.81 21.32 -35.72
N VAL A 88 -16.65 21.86 -34.51
CA VAL A 88 -17.41 23.04 -34.06
C VAL A 88 -17.08 24.28 -34.90
N ARG A 89 -15.79 24.53 -35.19
CA ARG A 89 -15.39 25.66 -36.05
C ARG A 89 -15.96 25.54 -37.45
N TYR A 90 -15.96 24.33 -38.02
CA TYR A 90 -16.51 24.08 -39.34
C TYR A 90 -18.03 24.24 -39.37
N ARG A 91 -18.74 23.71 -38.37
CA ARG A 91 -20.20 23.85 -38.23
C ARG A 91 -20.65 25.29 -37.97
N ARG A 92 -19.79 26.15 -37.41
CA ARG A 92 -20.09 27.57 -37.20
C ARG A 92 -19.78 28.45 -38.43
N ARG A 93 -18.96 27.95 -39.36
CA ARG A 93 -18.56 28.67 -40.59
C ARG A 93 -19.39 28.27 -41.81
N ARG A 94 -20.03 27.09 -41.78
CA ARG A 94 -21.23 26.83 -42.57
C ARG A 94 -22.42 27.51 -41.90
#